data_AF-A0A4Y9RYW3-F1
#
_entry.id   AF-A0A4Y9RYW3-F1
#
_cell.length_a   1.000
_cell.length_b   1.000
_cell.length_c   1.000
_cell.angle_alpha   90.00
_cell.angle_beta   90.00
_cell.angle_gamma   90.00
#
_symmetry.space_group_name_H-M   'P 1'
#
loop_
_entity.id
_entity.type
_entity.pdbx_description
1 polymer ?
#
loop_
_entity_poly.entity_id
_entity_poly.type
_entity_poly.pdbx_seq_one_letter_code
_entity_poly.pdbx_strand_id
1 'polypeptide(L)'
;MASDIRPERSKAHRLKRLRHEGLKPPVQSGDGPAPDAVLDCGWGRLLFAQTFETAEPLVEALRAEGPDRRDIAFYVRNPHVLLASAPQELFLDPSHTFRLELATYRPSRRQPRGFTVRRLTSEMDAQAVNDIYTKRKMVPVPPDFFWSHRDDRTITYFVAED
;
A
#
# COMPACT_ATOMS: atom_id res chain seq x y z
N MET A 1 -22.28 18.26 37.12
CA MET A 1 -21.10 17.40 36.92
C MET A 1 -21.40 16.43 35.79
N ALA A 2 -20.96 16.73 34.56
CA ALA A 2 -21.13 15.83 33.43
C ALA A 2 -19.87 14.97 33.32
N SER A 3 -19.99 13.68 33.68
CA SER A 3 -18.93 12.71 33.48
C SER A 3 -18.73 12.53 31.97
N ASP A 4 -17.58 12.98 31.48
CA ASP A 4 -17.11 12.81 30.10
C ASP A 4 -16.82 11.32 29.87
N ILE A 5 -17.84 10.56 29.45
CA ILE A 5 -17.71 9.15 29.05
C ILE A 5 -16.97 9.13 27.71
N ARG A 6 -15.65 9.24 27.77
CA ARG A 6 -14.78 9.02 26.60
C ARG A 6 -15.02 7.58 26.13
N PRO A 7 -15.42 7.35 24.86
CA PRO A 7 -15.73 6.01 24.40
C PRO A 7 -14.46 5.15 24.43
N GLU A 8 -14.53 4.00 25.13
CA GLU A 8 -13.46 3.01 25.31
C GLU A 8 -12.78 2.60 23.99
N ARG A 9 -13.51 2.67 22.87
CA ARG A 9 -12.98 2.48 21.51
C ARG A 9 -11.79 3.39 21.16
N SER A 10 -11.76 4.63 21.68
CA SER A 10 -10.68 5.58 21.40
C SER A 10 -9.37 5.23 22.09
N LYS A 11 -9.43 4.64 23.31
CA LYS A 11 -8.27 4.14 24.04
C LYS A 11 -7.72 2.87 23.40
N ALA A 12 -8.60 1.92 23.07
CA ALA A 12 -8.23 0.69 22.36
C ALA A 12 -7.56 0.98 21.01
N HIS A 13 -8.12 1.92 20.24
CA HIS A 13 -7.53 2.37 18.98
C HIS A 13 -6.16 3.06 19.17
N ARG A 14 -6.02 3.91 20.18
CA ARG A 14 -4.74 4.56 20.51
C ARG A 14 -3.66 3.54 20.91
N LEU A 15 -4.03 2.51 21.69
CA LEU A 15 -3.13 1.43 22.08
C LEU A 15 -2.74 0.55 20.88
N LYS A 16 -3.69 0.25 19.98
CA LYS A 16 -3.42 -0.45 18.71
C LYS A 16 -2.44 0.35 17.85
N ARG A 17 -2.62 1.68 17.75
CA ARG A 17 -1.73 2.57 17.01
C ARG A 17 -0.32 2.62 17.59
N LEU A 18 -0.18 2.82 18.90
CA LEU A 18 1.13 2.80 19.58
C LEU A 18 1.89 1.48 19.39
N ARG A 19 1.17 0.35 19.31
CA ARG A 19 1.77 -0.97 19.03
C ARG A 19 2.19 -1.13 17.57
N HIS A 20 1.36 -0.65 16.63
CA HIS A 20 1.66 -0.67 15.20
C HIS A 20 2.82 0.28 14.83
N GLU A 21 2.91 1.44 15.48
CA GLU A 21 4.04 2.37 15.37
C GLU A 21 5.28 1.87 16.13
N GLY A 22 5.09 1.05 17.17
CA GLY A 22 6.14 0.55 18.05
C GLY A 22 6.79 -0.77 17.65
N LEU A 23 6.74 -1.18 16.37
CA LEU A 23 7.32 -2.44 15.85
C LEU A 23 6.79 -3.73 16.54
N LYS A 24 5.72 -3.65 17.34
CA LYS A 24 5.16 -4.81 18.05
C LYS A 24 4.23 -5.60 17.13
N PRO A 25 4.18 -6.94 17.25
CA PRO A 25 3.29 -7.76 16.44
C PRO A 25 1.83 -7.29 16.60
N PRO A 26 1.06 -7.19 15.50
CA PRO A 26 -0.35 -6.85 15.59
C PRO A 26 -1.09 -7.94 16.40
N VAL A 27 -2.04 -7.50 17.23
CA VAL A 27 -2.99 -8.42 17.86
C VAL A 27 -4.03 -8.75 16.81
N GLN A 28 -4.14 -10.04 16.44
CA GLN A 28 -5.18 -10.51 15.54
C GLN A 28 -6.54 -10.30 16.23
N SER A 29 -7.43 -9.55 15.59
CA SER A 29 -8.80 -9.34 16.06
C SER A 29 -9.69 -9.34 14.83
N GLY A 30 -10.33 -10.47 14.56
CA GLY A 30 -11.05 -10.79 13.31
C GLY A 30 -10.40 -11.96 12.55
N ASP A 31 -11.02 -12.41 11.45
CA ASP A 31 -10.31 -13.20 10.44
C ASP A 31 -9.07 -12.41 10.01
N GLY A 32 -7.91 -13.04 10.16
CA GLY A 32 -6.63 -12.43 9.79
C GLY A 32 -6.60 -12.08 8.30
N PRO A 33 -5.65 -11.24 7.86
CA PRO A 33 -5.38 -11.09 6.44
C PRO A 33 -5.10 -12.47 5.83
N ALA A 34 -5.50 -12.66 4.57
CA ALA A 34 -5.18 -13.88 3.85
C ALA A 34 -3.65 -14.14 3.91
N PRO A 35 -3.21 -15.40 4.09
CA PRO A 35 -1.80 -15.75 4.04
C PRO A 35 -1.23 -15.38 2.67
N ASP A 36 0.05 -15.01 2.63
CA ASP A 36 0.78 -14.69 1.40
C ASP A 36 0.06 -13.67 0.50
N ALA A 37 -0.54 -12.64 1.10
CA ALA A 37 -1.30 -11.63 0.39
C ALA A 37 -0.40 -10.83 -0.56
N VAL A 38 -0.77 -10.88 -1.85
CA VAL A 38 -0.15 -10.14 -2.93
C VAL A 38 -1.22 -9.37 -3.69
N LEU A 39 -0.91 -8.12 -4.05
CA LEU A 39 -1.79 -7.25 -4.80
C LEU A 39 -1.14 -6.84 -6.12
N ASP A 40 -1.74 -7.19 -7.24
CA ASP A 40 -1.33 -6.71 -8.56
C ASP A 40 -1.78 -5.25 -8.74
N CYS A 41 -0.84 -4.36 -9.07
CA CYS A 41 -1.08 -2.93 -9.30
C CYS A 41 -1.00 -2.54 -10.78
N GLY A 42 -0.83 -3.52 -11.68
CA GLY A 42 -0.71 -3.37 -13.12
C GLY A 42 0.72 -3.05 -13.58
N TRP A 43 1.49 -2.30 -12.80
CA TRP A 43 2.92 -2.04 -13.03
C TRP A 43 3.85 -3.04 -12.32
N GLY A 44 3.28 -3.96 -11.55
CA GLY A 44 3.98 -4.87 -10.66
C GLY A 44 3.12 -5.21 -9.45
N ARG A 45 3.72 -5.74 -8.38
CA ARG A 45 2.97 -6.29 -7.25
C ARG A 45 3.38 -5.70 -5.91
N LEU A 46 2.40 -5.52 -5.03
CA LEU A 46 2.63 -5.25 -3.61
C LEU A 46 2.50 -6.54 -2.82
N LEU A 47 3.58 -6.95 -2.15
CA LEU A 47 3.61 -8.14 -1.31
C LEU A 47 3.55 -7.72 0.15
N PHE A 48 2.56 -8.21 0.89
CA PHE A 48 2.38 -7.82 2.29
C PHE A 48 3.17 -8.74 3.22
N ALA A 49 4.43 -8.42 3.50
CA ALA A 49 5.37 -9.30 4.21
C ALA A 49 4.85 -9.85 5.56
N GLN A 50 3.98 -9.11 6.25
CA GLN A 50 3.38 -9.54 7.51
C GLN A 50 2.37 -10.67 7.39
N THR A 51 1.97 -11.06 6.17
CA THR A 51 1.07 -12.18 5.89
C THR A 51 1.81 -13.45 5.48
N PHE A 52 3.12 -13.36 5.25
CA PHE A 52 3.99 -14.50 5.00
C PHE A 52 4.48 -15.07 6.33
N GLU A 53 4.47 -16.38 6.47
CA GLU A 53 4.89 -17.04 7.71
C GLU A 53 6.39 -16.88 7.95
N THR A 54 7.21 -17.03 6.90
CA THR A 54 8.67 -16.89 6.94
C THR A 54 9.19 -16.02 5.78
N ALA A 55 10.50 -15.75 5.77
CA ALA A 55 11.12 -14.90 4.75
C ALA A 55 11.24 -15.62 3.40
N GLU A 56 11.47 -16.93 3.40
CA GLU A 56 11.68 -17.74 2.19
C GLU A 56 10.55 -17.61 1.16
N PRO A 57 9.26 -17.83 1.48
CA PRO A 57 8.18 -17.68 0.50
C PRO A 57 8.03 -16.25 0.00
N LEU A 58 8.35 -15.24 0.81
CA LEU A 58 8.36 -13.84 0.39
C LEU A 58 9.49 -13.57 -0.62
N VAL A 59 10.69 -14.08 -0.36
CA VAL A 59 11.84 -13.96 -1.26
C VAL A 59 11.54 -14.64 -2.60
N GLU A 60 11.00 -15.86 -2.59
CA GLU A 60 10.59 -16.56 -3.81
C GLU A 60 9.53 -15.78 -4.58
N ALA A 61 8.55 -15.19 -3.89
CA ALA A 61 7.54 -14.37 -4.52
C ALA A 61 8.14 -13.10 -5.17
N LEU A 62 9.13 -12.44 -4.53
CA LEU A 62 9.86 -11.30 -5.09
C LEU A 62 10.74 -11.70 -6.28
N ARG A 63 11.37 -12.87 -6.24
CA ARG A 63 12.18 -13.43 -7.35
C ARG A 63 11.38 -13.65 -8.62
N ALA A 64 10.07 -13.85 -8.49
CA ALA A 64 9.16 -13.97 -9.62
C ALA A 64 8.84 -12.62 -10.30
N GLU A 65 9.48 -11.51 -9.89
CA GLU A 65 9.41 -10.23 -10.60
C GLU A 65 9.82 -10.43 -12.07
N GLY A 66 8.90 -10.12 -12.98
CA GLY A 66 9.11 -10.24 -14.42
C GLY A 66 9.81 -9.02 -15.02
N PRO A 67 10.24 -9.10 -16.29
CA PRO A 67 10.74 -7.94 -17.01
C PRO A 67 9.69 -6.83 -17.05
N ASP A 68 10.15 -5.57 -16.97
CA ASP A 68 9.31 -4.37 -16.97
C ASP A 68 8.19 -4.39 -15.91
N ARG A 69 8.48 -4.97 -14.74
CA ARG A 69 7.63 -4.93 -13.55
C ARG A 69 8.43 -4.45 -12.35
N ARG A 70 7.70 -4.05 -11.31
CA ARG A 70 8.31 -3.67 -10.04
C ARG A 70 7.51 -4.23 -8.89
N ASP A 71 8.10 -5.16 -8.16
CA ASP A 71 7.52 -5.74 -6.97
C ASP A 71 8.07 -5.04 -5.73
N ILE A 72 7.20 -4.82 -4.75
CA ILE A 72 7.53 -4.11 -3.51
C ILE A 72 6.98 -4.88 -2.33
N ALA A 73 7.85 -5.26 -1.40
CA ALA A 73 7.46 -5.82 -0.12
C ALA A 73 7.12 -4.72 0.89
N PHE A 74 5.90 -4.76 1.42
CA PHE A 74 5.38 -3.86 2.44
C PHE A 74 5.40 -4.48 3.84
N TYR A 75 5.52 -3.62 4.86
CA TYR A 75 5.48 -4.00 6.28
C TYR A 75 6.50 -5.08 6.69
N VAL A 76 7.66 -5.10 6.02
CA VAL A 76 8.79 -5.94 6.41
C VAL A 76 9.27 -5.52 7.81
N ARG A 77 9.14 -6.42 8.79
CA ARG A 77 9.49 -6.11 10.19
C ARG A 77 10.99 -5.94 10.40
N ASN A 78 11.78 -6.85 9.84
CA ASN A 78 13.23 -6.89 9.99
C ASN A 78 13.89 -6.83 8.60
N PRO A 79 13.93 -5.65 7.95
CA PRO A 79 14.41 -5.53 6.57
C PRO A 79 15.86 -5.98 6.42
N HIS A 80 16.72 -5.72 7.42
CA HIS A 80 18.12 -6.16 7.40
C HIS A 80 18.27 -7.69 7.38
N VAL A 81 17.36 -8.44 8.01
CA VAL A 81 17.39 -9.92 7.97
C VAL A 81 16.94 -10.42 6.60
N LEU A 82 15.85 -9.86 6.05
CA LEU A 82 15.36 -10.22 4.72
C LEU A 82 16.39 -9.91 3.63
N LEU A 83 17.06 -8.76 3.72
CA LEU A 83 18.14 -8.41 2.79
C LEU A 83 19.32 -9.38 2.91
N ALA A 84 19.68 -9.80 4.12
CA ALA A 84 20.77 -10.76 4.32
C ALA A 84 20.47 -12.16 3.73
N SER A 85 19.20 -12.56 3.58
CA SER A 85 18.86 -13.85 2.96
C SER A 85 19.00 -13.86 1.43
N ALA A 86 18.91 -12.70 0.77
CA ALA A 86 19.05 -12.58 -0.69
C ALA A 86 19.71 -11.25 -1.10
N PRO A 87 20.96 -11.00 -0.67
CA PRO A 87 21.59 -9.67 -0.75
C PRO A 87 21.94 -9.21 -2.16
N GLN A 88 22.03 -10.13 -3.12
CA GLN A 88 22.28 -9.81 -4.53
C GLN A 88 21.00 -9.50 -5.31
N GLU A 89 19.85 -9.84 -4.75
CA GLU A 89 18.55 -9.80 -5.44
C GLU A 89 17.61 -8.78 -4.80
N LEU A 90 17.75 -8.57 -3.49
CA LEU A 90 16.93 -7.63 -2.73
C LEU A 90 17.72 -6.39 -2.34
N PHE A 91 17.03 -5.25 -2.35
CA PHE A 91 17.54 -3.97 -1.88
C PHE A 91 16.48 -3.23 -1.08
N LEU A 92 16.91 -2.27 -0.26
CA LEU A 92 16.00 -1.36 0.41
C LEU A 92 15.70 -0.18 -0.50
N ASP A 93 14.43 -0.01 -0.86
CA ASP A 93 14.01 1.14 -1.67
C ASP A 93 14.12 2.45 -0.86
N PRO A 94 14.72 3.52 -1.41
CA PRO A 94 14.94 4.78 -0.70
C PRO A 94 13.68 5.67 -0.63
N SER A 95 12.48 5.09 -0.58
CA SER A 95 11.22 5.81 -0.47
C SER A 95 10.60 5.70 0.92
N HIS A 96 9.78 6.70 1.27
CA HIS A 96 8.91 6.62 2.43
C HIS A 96 7.51 6.26 1.98
N THR A 97 6.89 5.29 2.64
CA THR A 97 5.46 5.04 2.49
C THR A 97 4.72 5.28 3.79
N PHE A 98 3.58 5.96 3.69
CA PHE A 98 2.70 6.29 4.81
C PHE A 98 1.41 5.49 4.71
N ARG A 99 0.94 4.96 5.84
CA ARG A 99 -0.35 4.27 5.94
C ARG A 99 -1.38 5.20 6.55
N LEU A 100 -2.52 5.36 5.87
CA LEU A 100 -3.68 6.06 6.39
C LEU A 100 -4.77 5.06 6.78
N GLU A 101 -5.20 5.10 8.04
CA GLU A 101 -6.29 4.23 8.52
C GLU A 101 -7.66 4.86 8.23
N LEU A 102 -8.31 4.42 7.14
CA LEU A 102 -9.56 5.02 6.66
C LEU A 102 -10.73 4.89 7.65
N ALA A 103 -10.76 3.82 8.47
CA ALA A 103 -11.84 3.55 9.42
C ALA A 103 -12.02 4.64 10.49
N THR A 104 -10.96 5.38 10.82
CA THR A 104 -11.00 6.49 11.79
C THR A 104 -10.55 7.82 11.21
N TYR A 105 -10.31 7.85 9.89
CA TYR A 105 -9.82 9.02 9.21
C TYR A 105 -10.83 10.16 9.30
N ARG A 106 -10.33 11.35 9.66
CA ARG A 106 -11.09 12.60 9.62
C ARG A 106 -10.44 13.51 8.60
N PRO A 107 -11.11 13.84 7.49
CA PRO A 107 -10.52 14.68 6.46
C PRO A 107 -10.19 16.06 7.01
N SER A 108 -9.11 16.65 6.51
CA SER A 108 -8.77 18.03 6.82
C SER A 108 -9.85 18.97 6.32
N ARG A 109 -10.15 20.03 7.08
CA ARG A 109 -11.04 21.12 6.62
C ARG A 109 -10.37 22.00 5.58
N ARG A 110 -9.04 21.92 5.45
CA ARG A 110 -8.27 22.66 4.45
C ARG A 110 -8.44 21.97 3.10
N GLN A 111 -9.10 22.64 2.17
CA GLN A 111 -9.14 22.20 0.78
C GLN A 111 -7.83 22.55 0.07
N PRO A 112 -7.30 21.66 -0.78
CA PRO A 112 -6.21 22.00 -1.69
C PRO A 112 -6.60 23.19 -2.58
N ARG A 113 -5.61 23.99 -2.98
CA ARG A 113 -5.77 25.08 -3.96
C ARG A 113 -4.87 24.79 -5.16
N GLY A 114 -5.36 25.08 -6.36
CA GLY A 114 -4.62 24.86 -7.61
C GLY A 114 -4.55 23.39 -8.06
N PHE A 115 -5.42 22.53 -7.52
CA PHE A 115 -5.75 21.24 -8.09
C PHE A 115 -6.99 20.67 -7.41
N THR A 116 -7.63 19.71 -8.05
CA THR A 116 -8.67 18.85 -7.49
C THR A 116 -8.20 17.40 -7.54
N VAL A 117 -8.75 16.56 -6.66
CA VAL A 117 -8.48 15.11 -6.65
C VAL A 117 -9.78 14.39 -6.94
N ARG A 118 -9.78 13.56 -7.97
CA ARG A 118 -10.94 12.75 -8.37
C ARG A 118 -10.50 11.33 -8.69
N ARG A 119 -11.48 10.42 -8.81
CA ARG A 119 -11.21 9.07 -9.30
C ARG A 119 -10.76 9.11 -10.76
N LEU A 120 -9.90 8.18 -11.14
CA LEU A 120 -9.63 7.85 -12.53
C LEU A 120 -10.91 7.28 -13.15
N THR A 121 -11.36 7.82 -14.28
CA THR A 121 -12.67 7.44 -14.85
C THR A 121 -12.69 7.19 -16.35
N SER A 122 -11.64 7.59 -17.08
CA SER A 122 -11.56 7.50 -18.53
C SER A 122 -10.27 6.85 -19.01
N GLU A 123 -10.26 6.38 -20.26
CA GLU A 123 -9.05 5.85 -20.91
C GLU A 123 -8.01 6.95 -21.12
N MET A 124 -8.48 8.18 -21.39
CA MET A 124 -7.61 9.36 -21.46
C MET A 124 -6.87 9.61 -20.14
N ASP A 125 -7.53 9.42 -18.99
CA ASP A 125 -6.86 9.52 -17.69
C ASP A 125 -5.76 8.45 -17.56
N ALA A 126 -6.03 7.21 -17.95
CA ALA A 126 -5.06 6.11 -17.92
C ALA A 126 -3.84 6.40 -18.82
N GLN A 127 -4.08 6.92 -20.03
CA GLN A 127 -3.01 7.33 -20.93
C GLN A 127 -2.18 8.47 -20.33
N ALA A 128 -2.83 9.50 -19.77
CA ALA A 128 -2.13 10.62 -19.14
C ALA A 128 -1.29 10.17 -17.92
N VAL A 129 -1.77 9.21 -17.13
CA VAL A 129 -0.99 8.59 -16.04
C VAL A 129 0.24 7.88 -16.59
N ASN A 130 0.10 7.09 -17.65
CA ASN A 130 1.22 6.40 -18.28
C ASN A 130 2.23 7.36 -18.94
N ASP A 131 1.77 8.48 -19.49
CA ASP A 131 2.65 9.53 -19.99
C ASP A 131 3.51 10.11 -18.86
N ILE A 132 2.92 10.32 -17.67
CA ILE A 132 3.66 10.75 -16.47
C ILE A 132 4.66 9.67 -16.06
N TYR A 133 4.24 8.41 -15.96
CA TYR A 133 5.12 7.29 -15.59
C TYR A 133 6.31 7.19 -16.53
N THR A 134 6.07 7.18 -17.83
CA THR A 134 7.11 7.10 -18.85
C THR A 134 8.08 8.28 -18.77
N LYS A 135 7.58 9.52 -18.66
CA LYS A 135 8.41 10.73 -18.49
C LYS A 135 9.27 10.69 -17.22
N ARG A 136 8.82 9.96 -16.19
CA ARG A 136 9.53 9.77 -14.93
C ARG A 136 10.32 8.47 -14.87
N LYS A 137 10.42 7.71 -15.96
CA LYS A 137 11.08 6.40 -16.05
C LYS A 137 10.50 5.38 -15.05
N MET A 138 9.22 5.49 -14.77
CA MET A 138 8.44 4.53 -14.00
C MET A 138 7.83 3.50 -14.95
N VAL A 139 7.50 2.33 -14.41
CA VAL A 139 6.85 1.24 -15.15
C VAL A 139 5.41 1.67 -15.49
N PRO A 140 5.01 1.68 -16.78
CA PRO A 140 3.65 1.99 -17.17
C PRO A 140 2.69 0.85 -16.79
N VAL A 141 1.42 1.17 -16.63
CA VAL A 141 0.34 0.21 -16.39
C VAL A 141 -0.34 -0.12 -17.73
N PRO A 142 -0.58 -1.41 -18.08
CA PRO A 142 -1.34 -1.74 -19.27
C PRO A 142 -2.72 -1.06 -19.27
N PRO A 143 -3.15 -0.38 -20.35
CA PRO A 143 -4.44 0.33 -20.39
C PRO A 143 -5.65 -0.53 -19.98
N ASP A 144 -5.66 -1.80 -20.41
CA ASP A 144 -6.73 -2.76 -20.09
C ASP A 144 -6.80 -3.12 -18.60
N PHE A 145 -5.71 -2.93 -17.84
CA PHE A 145 -5.67 -3.18 -16.40
C PHE A 145 -6.63 -2.25 -15.65
N PHE A 146 -6.64 -0.96 -15.99
CA PHE A 146 -7.53 0.02 -15.37
C PHE A 146 -9.00 -0.32 -15.57
N TRP A 147 -9.35 -0.95 -16.70
CA TRP A 147 -10.71 -1.30 -17.03
C TRP A 147 -11.18 -2.61 -16.42
N SER A 148 -10.34 -3.64 -16.49
CA SER A 148 -10.62 -4.95 -15.88
C SER A 148 -10.77 -4.88 -14.36
N HIS A 149 -10.13 -3.92 -13.71
CA HIS A 149 -10.16 -3.73 -12.25
C HIS A 149 -10.96 -2.50 -11.82
N ARG A 150 -11.72 -1.86 -12.72
CA ARG A 150 -12.47 -0.61 -12.40
C ARG A 150 -13.47 -0.79 -11.26
N ASP A 151 -14.13 -1.95 -11.22
CA ASP A 151 -15.13 -2.29 -10.20
C ASP A 151 -14.54 -3.11 -9.05
N ASP A 152 -13.25 -3.45 -9.12
CA ASP A 152 -12.54 -4.11 -8.03
C ASP A 152 -12.37 -3.11 -6.87
N ARG A 153 -12.82 -3.51 -5.68
CA ARG A 153 -12.69 -2.69 -4.47
C ARG A 153 -11.30 -2.75 -3.86
N THR A 154 -10.42 -3.57 -4.42
CA THR A 154 -9.06 -3.79 -3.90
C THR A 154 -8.13 -2.63 -4.23
N ILE A 155 -8.30 -1.98 -5.39
CA ILE A 155 -7.52 -0.79 -5.79
C ILE A 155 -8.46 0.32 -6.24
N THR A 156 -8.24 1.54 -5.72
CA THR A 156 -8.93 2.73 -6.21
C THR A 156 -7.90 3.77 -6.67
N TYR A 157 -7.88 4.05 -7.96
CA TYR A 157 -7.01 5.07 -8.54
C TYR A 157 -7.61 6.46 -8.39
N PHE A 158 -6.77 7.40 -7.96
CA PHE A 158 -7.08 8.82 -7.91
C PHE A 158 -6.06 9.59 -8.73
N VAL A 159 -6.53 10.63 -9.41
CA VAL A 159 -5.69 11.58 -10.14
C VAL A 159 -5.85 12.96 -9.52
N ALA A 160 -4.78 13.73 -9.54
CA ALA A 160 -4.79 15.14 -9.20
C ALA A 160 -4.67 15.95 -10.49
N GLU A 161 -5.61 16.86 -10.74
CA GLU A 161 -5.66 17.72 -11.93
C GLU A 161 -5.82 19.19 -11.54
N ASP A 162 -5.18 20.08 -12.28
CA ASP A 162 -5.32 21.55 -12.20
C ASP A 162 -6.08 22.05 -13.42
#